data_AF-A0A9D8NQF8-F1
#
_entry.id   AF-A0A9D8NQF8-F1
#
_cell.length_a   1.000
_cell.length_b   1.000
_cell.length_c   1.000
_cell.angle_alpha   90.00
_cell.angle_beta   90.00
_cell.angle_gamma   90.00
#
_symmetry.space_group_name_H-M   'P 1'
#
loop_
_entity.id
_entity.type
_entity.pdbx_description
1 polymer ?
#
loop_
_entity_poly.entity_id
_entity_poly.type
_entity_poly.pdbx_seq_one_letter_code
_entity_poly.pdbx_strand_id
1 'polypeptide(L)'
;MSNSFDITSFIPKFVDENRDRIQKLNRAILAFEKDASNLELLKEIMREVHTLKGTARMMGFVDIVTLSHKVEDMFVKVKEGGLQSTEGLYDIVFQALDMIANMVESKLKDVRSTTNVEEMCGR
;
A
#
# COMPACT_ATOMS: atom_id res chain seq x y z
N MET A 1 -32.37 -11.55 -7.46
CA MET A 1 -31.04 -12.21 -7.42
C MET A 1 -30.00 -11.13 -7.16
N SER A 2 -29.76 -10.79 -5.88
CA SER A 2 -28.63 -9.92 -5.54
C SER A 2 -27.40 -10.82 -5.48
N ASN A 3 -26.65 -10.88 -6.57
CA ASN A 3 -25.32 -11.48 -6.56
C ASN A 3 -24.44 -10.49 -5.79
N SER A 4 -24.47 -10.58 -4.45
CA SER A 4 -23.62 -9.76 -3.59
C SER A 4 -22.19 -10.17 -3.90
N PHE A 5 -21.43 -9.28 -4.54
CA PHE A 5 -20.02 -9.50 -4.83
C PHE A 5 -19.30 -9.59 -3.47
N ASP A 6 -18.95 -10.79 -3.05
CA ASP A 6 -18.29 -11.01 -1.76
C ASP A 6 -16.82 -10.60 -1.87
N ILE A 7 -16.58 -9.32 -1.57
CA ILE A 7 -15.25 -8.71 -1.52
C ILE A 7 -14.31 -9.40 -0.52
N THR A 8 -14.89 -10.04 0.51
CA THR A 8 -14.19 -10.74 1.59
C THR A 8 -13.33 -11.87 1.06
N SER A 9 -13.83 -12.62 0.08
CA SER A 9 -13.10 -13.70 -0.60
C SER A 9 -11.82 -13.23 -1.33
N PHE A 10 -11.72 -11.95 -1.69
CA PHE A 10 -10.56 -11.37 -2.38
C PHE A 10 -9.52 -10.79 -1.43
N ILE A 11 -9.85 -10.62 -0.14
CA ILE A 11 -8.95 -10.01 0.85
C ILE A 11 -7.63 -10.78 0.99
N PRO A 12 -7.59 -12.12 1.05
CA PRO A 12 -6.32 -12.85 1.17
C PRO A 12 -5.38 -12.60 0.00
N LYS A 13 -5.92 -12.61 -1.23
CA LYS A 13 -5.15 -12.32 -2.45
C LYS A 13 -4.66 -10.88 -2.45
N PHE A 14 -5.54 -9.92 -2.11
CA PHE A 14 -5.15 -8.53 -1.97
C PHE A 14 -3.98 -8.36 -1.00
N VAL A 15 -4.03 -9.00 0.17
CA VAL A 15 -2.95 -8.87 1.16
C VAL A 15 -1.64 -9.45 0.66
N ASP A 16 -1.66 -10.64 0.04
CA ASP A 16 -0.47 -11.27 -0.53
C ASP A 16 0.19 -10.41 -1.62
N GLU A 17 -0.60 -9.93 -2.58
CA GLU A 17 -0.12 -9.07 -3.67
C GLU A 17 0.45 -7.73 -3.15
N ASN A 18 -0.16 -7.16 -2.10
CA ASN A 18 0.29 -5.90 -1.52
C ASN A 18 1.53 -6.07 -0.64
N ARG A 19 1.73 -7.22 0.02
CA ARG A 19 2.97 -7.51 0.76
C ARG A 19 4.18 -7.48 -0.16
N ASP A 20 4.14 -8.23 -1.25
CA ASP A 20 5.23 -8.27 -2.23
C ASP A 20 5.49 -6.87 -2.82
N ARG A 21 4.43 -6.14 -3.14
CA ARG A 21 4.52 -4.76 -3.63
C ARG A 21 5.16 -3.79 -2.63
N ILE A 22 4.79 -3.85 -1.36
CA ILE A 22 5.39 -3.00 -0.32
C ILE A 22 6.87 -3.35 -0.15
N GLN A 23 7.25 -4.63 -0.22
CA GLN A 23 8.65 -5.03 -0.21
C GLN A 23 9.43 -4.50 -1.43
N LYS A 24 8.82 -4.52 -2.62
CA LYS A 24 9.40 -3.91 -3.83
C LYS A 24 9.59 -2.41 -3.66
N LEU A 25 8.56 -1.71 -3.16
CA LEU A 25 8.63 -0.28 -2.86
C LEU A 25 9.78 0.04 -1.89
N ASN A 26 9.90 -0.68 -0.78
CA ASN A 26 10.98 -0.46 0.18
C ASN A 26 12.36 -0.60 -0.47
N ARG A 27 12.58 -1.64 -1.29
CA ARG A 27 13.85 -1.83 -2.01
C ARG A 27 14.12 -0.72 -3.02
N ALA A 28 13.11 -0.34 -3.80
CA ALA A 28 13.24 0.69 -4.82
C ALA A 28 13.53 2.07 -4.19
N ILE A 29 12.87 2.40 -3.08
CA ILE A 29 13.08 3.67 -2.36
C ILE A 29 14.47 3.71 -1.72
N LEU A 30 14.93 2.63 -1.09
CA LEU A 30 16.30 2.54 -0.56
C LEU A 30 17.36 2.67 -1.67
N ALA A 31 17.10 2.13 -2.86
CA ALA A 31 17.99 2.30 -4.00
C ALA A 31 17.97 3.75 -4.52
N PHE A 32 16.79 4.36 -4.58
CA PHE A 32 16.60 5.74 -5.03
C PHE A 32 17.18 6.76 -4.04
N GLU A 33 17.17 6.46 -2.74
CA GLU A 33 17.86 7.27 -1.72
C GLU A 33 19.37 7.36 -1.98
N LYS A 34 19.99 6.27 -2.45
CA LYS A 34 21.42 6.23 -2.78
C LYS A 34 21.74 6.90 -4.11
N ASP A 35 20.78 6.94 -5.03
CA ASP A 35 20.94 7.53 -6.36
C ASP A 35 19.65 8.28 -6.78
N ALA A 36 19.44 9.46 -6.19
CA ALA A 36 18.23 10.27 -6.38
C ALA A 36 18.08 10.84 -7.80
N SER A 37 19.11 10.68 -8.66
CA SER A 37 19.05 11.08 -10.07
C SER A 37 18.49 9.97 -10.97
N ASN A 38 18.26 8.78 -10.41
CA ASN A 38 17.81 7.62 -11.18
C ASN A 38 16.31 7.69 -11.49
N LEU A 39 15.99 8.23 -12.67
CA LEU A 39 14.61 8.38 -13.13
C LEU A 39 13.90 7.04 -13.36
N GLU A 40 14.62 5.94 -13.60
CA GLU A 40 14.01 4.62 -13.77
C GLU A 40 13.50 4.09 -12.42
N LEU A 41 14.29 4.23 -11.35
CA LEU A 41 13.85 3.91 -9.98
C LEU A 41 12.66 4.77 -9.57
N LEU A 42 12.69 6.08 -9.88
CA LEU A 42 11.57 6.97 -9.59
C LEU A 42 10.28 6.53 -10.31
N LYS A 43 10.37 6.16 -11.59
CA LYS A 43 9.22 5.62 -12.35
C LYS A 43 8.71 4.32 -11.76
N GLU A 44 9.60 3.42 -11.34
CA GLU A 44 9.23 2.17 -10.68
C GLU A 44 8.44 2.45 -9.39
N ILE A 45 8.97 3.31 -8.52
CA ILE A 45 8.29 3.71 -7.27
C ILE A 45 6.90 4.26 -7.56
N MET A 46 6.79 5.22 -8.48
CA MET A 46 5.49 5.81 -8.83
C MET A 46 4.50 4.77 -9.35
N ARG A 47 4.94 3.82 -10.19
CA ARG A 47 4.08 2.76 -10.73
C ARG A 47 3.59 1.82 -9.63
N GLU A 48 4.47 1.42 -8.72
CA GLU A 48 4.09 0.53 -7.61
C GLU A 48 3.13 1.24 -6.65
N VAL A 49 3.38 2.51 -6.28
CA VAL A 49 2.45 3.29 -5.44
C VAL A 49 1.08 3.45 -6.13
N HIS A 50 1.08 3.73 -7.44
CA HIS A 50 -0.16 3.86 -8.21
C HIS A 50 -0.98 2.56 -8.22
N THR A 51 -0.31 1.42 -8.35
CA THR A 51 -0.93 0.09 -8.36
C THR A 51 -1.48 -0.27 -6.98
N LEU A 52 -0.74 0.02 -5.91
CA LEU A 52 -1.21 -0.11 -4.52
C LEU A 52 -2.48 0.73 -4.28
N LYS A 53 -2.48 2.00 -4.68
CA LYS A 53 -3.64 2.89 -4.60
C LYS A 53 -4.83 2.35 -5.40
N GLY A 54 -4.60 1.86 -6.62
CA GLY A 54 -5.63 1.31 -7.49
C GLY A 54 -6.30 0.07 -6.91
N THR A 55 -5.50 -0.91 -6.47
CA THR A 55 -6.01 -2.13 -5.84
C THR A 55 -6.74 -1.84 -4.53
N ALA A 56 -6.24 -0.91 -3.71
CA ALA A 56 -6.90 -0.50 -2.47
C ALA A 56 -8.25 0.19 -2.75
N ARG A 57 -8.33 1.01 -3.81
CA ARG A 57 -9.57 1.66 -4.24
C ARG A 57 -10.61 0.65 -4.71
N MET A 58 -10.20 -0.37 -5.48
CA MET A 58 -11.08 -1.46 -5.90
C MET A 58 -11.66 -2.22 -4.70
N MET A 59 -10.87 -2.36 -3.64
CA MET A 59 -11.30 -3.00 -2.40
C MET A 59 -12.06 -2.05 -1.44
N GLY A 60 -12.24 -0.77 -1.79
CA GLY A 60 -12.90 0.21 -0.92
C GLY A 60 -12.10 0.59 0.34
N PHE A 61 -10.80 0.30 0.39
CA PHE A 61 -9.94 0.60 1.55
C PHE A 61 -9.45 2.05 1.53
N VAL A 62 -10.33 2.97 1.92
CA VAL A 62 -10.12 4.43 1.84
C VAL A 62 -8.86 4.92 2.58
N ASP A 63 -8.54 4.36 3.74
CA ASP A 63 -7.35 4.77 4.51
C ASP A 63 -6.04 4.47 3.75
N ILE A 64 -5.97 3.28 3.13
CA ILE A 64 -4.83 2.86 2.30
C ILE A 64 -4.73 3.74 1.05
N VAL A 65 -5.86 4.07 0.43
CA VAL A 65 -5.90 4.99 -0.73
C VAL A 65 -5.38 6.37 -0.35
N THR A 66 -5.82 6.91 0.80
CA THR A 66 -5.40 8.22 1.27
C THR A 66 -3.90 8.29 1.51
N LEU A 67 -3.35 7.28 2.21
CA LEU A 67 -1.94 7.30 2.56
C LEU A 67 -1.04 7.03 1.35
N SER A 68 -1.42 6.08 0.48
CA SER A 68 -0.69 5.84 -0.78
C SER A 68 -0.70 7.05 -1.71
N HIS A 69 -1.80 7.82 -1.76
CA HIS A 69 -1.85 9.06 -2.54
C HIS A 69 -0.88 10.11 -2.00
N LYS A 70 -0.77 10.28 -0.68
CA LYS A 70 0.23 11.18 -0.08
C LYS A 70 1.66 10.78 -0.42
N VAL A 71 1.96 9.48 -0.45
CA VAL A 71 3.27 8.99 -0.89
C VAL A 71 3.51 9.32 -2.36
N GLU A 72 2.52 9.10 -3.23
CA GLU A 72 2.60 9.46 -4.65
C GLU A 72 2.88 10.96 -4.84
N ASP A 73 2.16 11.84 -4.14
CA ASP A 73 2.35 13.30 -4.20
C ASP A 73 3.76 13.73 -3.79
N MET A 74 4.37 13.07 -2.80
CA MET A 74 5.75 13.35 -2.41
C MET A 74 6.72 13.04 -3.54
N PHE A 75 6.58 11.88 -4.20
CA PHE A 75 7.43 11.50 -5.33
C PHE A 75 7.15 12.31 -6.60
N VAL A 76 5.92 12.80 -6.81
CA VAL A 76 5.61 13.77 -7.87
C VAL A 76 6.42 15.06 -7.65
N LYS A 77 6.41 15.61 -6.43
CA LYS A 77 7.19 16.82 -6.12
C LYS A 77 8.70 16.61 -6.26
N VAL A 78 9.21 15.44 -5.89
CA VAL A 78 10.63 15.08 -6.15
C VAL A 78 10.91 15.08 -7.64
N LYS A 79 10.04 14.46 -8.46
CA LYS A 79 10.17 14.42 -9.92
C LYS A 79 10.19 15.81 -10.56
N GLU A 80 9.37 16.72 -10.05
CA GLU A 80 9.27 18.11 -10.54
C GLU A 80 10.41 19.01 -10.04
N GLY A 81 11.30 18.49 -9.19
CA GLY A 81 12.35 19.28 -8.53
C GLY A 81 11.83 20.20 -7.41
N GLY A 82 10.57 20.03 -7.01
CA GLY A 82 9.91 20.81 -5.95
C GLY A 82 10.20 20.31 -4.53
N LEU A 83 10.78 19.11 -4.37
CA LEU A 83 11.30 18.60 -3.10
C LEU A 83 12.72 18.08 -3.28
N GLN A 84 13.61 18.45 -2.35
CA GLN A 84 14.94 17.87 -2.28
C GLN A 84 14.86 16.47 -1.65
N SER A 85 15.53 15.50 -2.28
CA SER A 85 15.76 14.16 -1.75
C SER A 85 16.66 14.24 -0.52
N THR A 86 16.04 14.40 0.65
CA THR A 86 16.70 14.53 1.96
C THR A 86 16.35 13.33 2.82
N GLU A 87 17.22 12.98 3.77
CA GLU A 87 16.99 11.85 4.70
C GLU A 87 15.61 11.95 5.39
N GLY A 88 15.23 13.15 5.84
CA GLY A 88 13.92 13.37 6.48
C GLY A 88 12.70 13.10 5.57
N LEU A 89 12.83 13.23 4.25
CA LEU A 89 11.77 12.84 3.32
C LEU A 89 11.61 11.32 3.29
N TYR A 90 12.73 10.59 3.21
CA TYR A 90 12.72 9.13 3.16
C TYR A 90 12.20 8.53 4.46
N ASP A 91 12.57 9.07 5.63
CA ASP A 91 11.99 8.69 6.92
C ASP A 91 10.46 8.77 6.94
N ILE A 92 9.89 9.86 6.43
CA ILE A 92 8.44 10.05 6.37
C ILE A 92 7.80 9.05 5.40
N VAL A 93 8.44 8.81 4.25
CA VAL A 93 7.99 7.83 3.25
C VAL A 93 7.98 6.41 3.83
N PHE A 94 9.06 6.00 4.51
CA PHE A 94 9.14 4.66 5.13
C PHE A 94 8.10 4.50 6.23
N GLN A 95 7.91 5.51 7.10
CA GLN A 95 6.84 5.49 8.09
C GLN A 95 5.46 5.33 7.45
N ALA A 96 5.20 6.02 6.33
CA ALA A 96 3.95 5.87 5.61
C ALA A 96 3.79 4.45 5.03
N LEU A 97 4.85 3.85 4.48
CA LEU A 97 4.81 2.48 3.97
C LEU A 97 4.60 1.45 5.08
N ASP A 98 5.23 1.61 6.24
CA ASP A 98 4.99 0.75 7.41
C ASP A 98 3.55 0.84 7.90
N MET A 99 2.98 2.04 7.93
CA MET A 99 1.56 2.22 8.26
C MET A 99 0.66 1.53 7.23
N ILE A 100 0.95 1.66 5.93
CA ILE A 100 0.21 0.96 4.88
C ILE A 100 0.32 -0.56 5.05
N ALA A 101 1.53 -1.08 5.31
CA ALA A 101 1.75 -2.50 5.55
C ALA A 101 0.89 -3.01 6.71
N ASN A 102 0.88 -2.29 7.83
CA ASN A 102 0.04 -2.63 8.98
C ASN A 102 -1.46 -2.61 8.66
N MET A 103 -1.93 -1.63 7.87
CA MET A 103 -3.33 -1.57 7.43
C MET A 103 -3.69 -2.72 6.49
N VAL A 104 -2.79 -3.12 5.59
CA VAL A 104 -2.97 -4.28 4.70
C VAL A 104 -3.06 -5.55 5.54
N GLU A 105 -2.15 -5.74 6.49
CA GLU A 105 -2.14 -6.89 7.39
C GLU A 105 -3.39 -6.98 8.27
N SER A 106 -3.93 -5.84 8.71
CA SER A 106 -5.14 -5.81 9.53
C SER A 106 -6.35 -6.39 8.79
N LYS A 107 -6.42 -6.24 7.46
CA LYS A 107 -7.56 -6.74 6.66
C LYS A 107 -7.73 -8.26 6.77
N LEU A 108 -6.65 -9.02 6.90
CA LEU A 108 -6.75 -10.46 7.16
C LEU A 108 -7.33 -10.77 8.55
N LYS A 109 -7.04 -9.94 9.56
CA LYS A 109 -7.54 -10.13 10.93
C LYS A 109 -9.03 -9.83 11.04
N ASP A 110 -9.49 -8.80 10.34
CA ASP A 110 -10.91 -8.44 10.25
C ASP A 110 -11.75 -9.62 9.71
N VAL A 111 -11.30 -10.26 8.62
CA VAL A 111 -11.99 -11.42 8.02
C VAL A 111 -12.05 -12.62 8.98
N ARG A 112 -10.93 -12.95 9.63
CA ARG A 112 -10.88 -14.09 10.56
C ARG A 112 -11.75 -13.85 11.80
N SER A 113 -11.86 -12.60 12.26
CA SER A 113 -12.70 -12.24 13.40
C SER A 113 -14.18 -12.41 13.07
N THR A 114 -14.61 -12.14 11.84
CA THR A 114 -16.00 -12.39 11.41
C THR A 114 -16.34 -13.87 11.25
N THR A 115 -15.41 -14.71 10.76
CA THR A 115 -15.65 -16.16 10.62
C THR A 115 -15.75 -16.87 11.97
N ASN A 116 -15.03 -16.38 12.99
CA ASN A 116 -14.97 -17.04 14.31
C ASN A 116 -16.24 -16.92 15.16
N VAL A 117 -17.14 -15.98 14.85
CA VAL A 117 -18.37 -15.77 15.63
C VAL A 117 -19.49 -16.72 15.20
N GLU A 118 -19.57 -17.06 13.90
CA GLU A 118 -20.60 -17.97 13.37
C GLU A 118 -20.36 -19.44 13.77
N GLU A 119 -19.11 -19.86 14.02
CA GLU A 119 -18.80 -21.22 14.49
C GLU A 119 -18.97 -21.42 16.02
N MET A 120 -19.12 -20.35 16.81
CA MET A 120 -19.28 -20.46 18.27
C MET A 120 -20.72 -20.63 18.75
N CYS A 121 -21.73 -20.26 17.96
CA CYS A 121 -23.15 -20.45 18.30
C CYS A 121 -23.74 -21.79 17.77
N GLY A 122 -22.89 -22.70 17.27
CA GLY A 122 -23.28 -23.99 16.71
C GLY A 122 -23.14 -25.19 17.64
N ARG A 123 -23.27 -25.02 18.96
CA ARG A 123 -23.40 -26.13 19.93
C ARG A 123 -24.46 -25.83 20.98
#